data_AF-A0A8W8NXU6-F1
#
_entry.id   AF-A0A8W8NXU6-F1
#
_cell.length_a   1.000
_cell.length_b   1.000
_cell.length_c   1.000
_cell.angle_alpha   90.00
_cell.angle_beta   90.00
_cell.angle_gamma   90.00
#
_symmetry.space_group_name_H-M   'P 1'
#
loop_
_entity.id
_entity.type
_entity.pdbx_description
1 polymer ?
#
loop_
_entity_poly.entity_id
_entity_poly.type
_entity_poly.pdbx_seq_one_letter_code
_entity_poly.pdbx_strand_id
1 'polypeptide(L)'
;CILKGVQDKAYSFESSQELLEKDIVQLHAPRWHPLRRDILGCTTDVDFLLWPRNDIEKIEGRLFSRWKGEDMSFKPVMEDFVYFHEDYDKQLARLVNKKERSALIINDPKQSMFLFLDKHHIQTTTNKMTVFKLSSVCLYLPQNQLTLWGPGTINDFLSTHLM
;
A
#
# COMPACT_ATOMS: atom_id res chain seq x y z
N CYS A 1 10.97 5.84 3.77
CA CYS A 1 11.23 7.10 4.51
C CYS A 1 10.91 8.26 3.57
N ILE A 2 10.17 9.28 4.04
CA ILE A 2 9.79 10.51 3.30
C ILE A 2 11.01 11.10 2.56
N LEU A 3 12.14 11.15 3.25
CA LEU A 3 13.36 11.74 2.71
C LEU A 3 13.93 10.99 1.49
N LYS A 4 13.64 9.69 1.34
CA LYS A 4 14.06 8.91 0.18
C LYS A 4 13.22 9.23 -1.06
N GLY A 5 11.91 9.46 -0.91
CA GLY A 5 11.06 9.83 -2.05
C GLY A 5 11.25 11.28 -2.51
N VAL A 6 11.71 12.18 -1.63
CA VAL A 6 12.22 13.51 -2.03
C VAL A 6 13.46 13.37 -2.92
N GLN A 7 14.43 12.55 -2.49
CA GLN A 7 15.65 12.29 -3.26
C GLN A 7 15.34 11.68 -4.63
N ASP A 8 14.34 10.79 -4.69
CA ASP A 8 13.92 10.10 -5.91
C ASP A 8 12.90 10.90 -6.75
N LYS A 9 12.60 12.15 -6.37
CA LYS A 9 11.62 13.05 -7.01
C LYS A 9 10.22 12.42 -7.18
N ALA A 10 9.84 11.53 -6.27
CA ALA A 10 8.52 10.92 -6.25
C ALA A 10 7.44 11.93 -5.80
N TYR A 11 7.82 12.90 -4.96
CA TYR A 11 7.00 14.01 -4.47
C TYR A 11 7.87 15.25 -4.19
N SER A 12 7.27 16.44 -4.06
CA SER A 12 8.01 17.71 -3.91
C SER A 12 8.56 17.87 -2.49
N PHE A 13 9.63 18.68 -2.36
CA PHE A 13 10.20 19.03 -1.06
C PHE A 13 9.19 19.75 -0.16
N GLU A 14 8.38 20.64 -0.72
CA GLU A 14 7.31 21.35 0.01
C GLU A 14 6.26 20.38 0.57
N SER A 15 5.78 19.43 -0.24
CA SER A 15 4.85 18.39 0.25
C SER A 15 5.46 17.52 1.35
N SER A 16 6.77 17.35 1.35
CA SER A 16 7.48 16.62 2.39
C SER A 16 7.65 17.42 3.67
N GLN A 17 7.85 18.74 3.58
CA GLN A 17 7.84 19.62 4.76
C GLN A 17 6.45 19.66 5.39
N GLU A 18 5.38 19.80 4.60
CA GLU A 18 4.00 19.76 5.11
C GLU A 18 3.67 18.43 5.82
N LEU A 19 4.23 17.30 5.35
CA LEU A 19 4.10 16.00 6.01
C LEU A 19 4.93 15.89 7.29
N LEU A 20 6.08 16.58 7.38
CA LEU A 20 6.94 16.62 8.57
C LEU A 20 6.42 17.60 9.63
N GLU A 21 5.69 18.64 9.23
CA GLU A 21 5.01 19.58 10.13
C GLU A 21 3.75 18.98 10.77
N LYS A 22 3.16 17.97 10.12
CA LYS A 22 2.08 17.18 10.69
C LYS A 22 2.66 16.12 11.61
N ASP A 23 2.07 15.96 12.80
CA ASP A 23 2.38 14.87 13.72
C ASP A 23 1.83 13.55 13.12
N ILE A 24 2.61 12.92 12.23
CA ILE A 24 2.22 11.75 11.46
C ILE A 24 2.86 10.49 12.04
N VAL A 25 2.02 9.50 12.31
CA VAL A 25 2.44 8.12 12.57
C VAL A 25 2.60 7.40 11.23
N GLN A 26 3.77 6.79 11.03
CA GLN A 26 4.06 5.95 9.87
C GLN A 26 3.94 4.47 10.24
N LEU A 27 3.03 3.77 9.56
CA LEU A 27 2.79 2.35 9.78
C LEU A 27 3.28 1.58 8.56
N HIS A 28 4.45 0.95 8.71
CA HIS A 28 5.10 0.19 7.64
C HIS A 28 4.77 -1.30 7.76
N ALA A 29 4.20 -1.86 6.70
CA ALA A 29 3.88 -3.28 6.55
C ALA A 29 4.81 -3.90 5.48
N PRO A 30 5.97 -4.46 5.89
CA PRO A 30 6.92 -5.09 4.96
C PRO A 30 6.54 -6.53 4.59
N ARG A 31 5.53 -7.10 5.25
CA ARG A 31 5.03 -8.45 4.99
C ARG A 31 3.51 -8.44 5.06
N TRP A 32 2.86 -9.10 4.13
CA TRP A 32 1.44 -9.43 4.20
C TRP A 32 1.26 -10.91 3.91
N HIS A 33 0.12 -11.44 4.36
CA HIS A 33 -0.34 -12.76 3.95
C HIS A 33 -1.64 -12.55 3.17
N PRO A 34 -1.69 -12.95 1.90
CA PRO A 34 -2.91 -12.81 1.12
C PRO A 34 -3.99 -13.73 1.72
N LEU A 35 -5.18 -13.18 2.00
CA LEU A 35 -6.32 -13.99 2.44
C LEU A 35 -6.85 -14.89 1.32
N ARG A 36 -6.61 -14.51 0.07
CA ARG A 36 -6.91 -15.28 -1.15
C ARG A 36 -5.65 -15.38 -2.00
N ARG A 37 -5.31 -16.60 -2.43
CA ARG A 37 -4.18 -16.81 -3.36
C ARG A 37 -4.38 -15.99 -4.64
N ASP A 38 -3.30 -15.38 -5.13
CA ASP A 38 -3.32 -14.64 -6.40
C ASP A 38 -3.72 -15.60 -7.53
N ILE A 39 -4.55 -15.11 -8.45
CA ILE A 39 -5.16 -15.91 -9.53
C ILE A 39 -4.12 -16.14 -10.65
N LEU A 40 -3.11 -15.27 -10.75
CA LEU A 40 -1.99 -15.44 -11.65
C LEU A 40 -1.06 -16.52 -11.10
N GLY A 41 -1.25 -17.76 -11.55
CA GLY A 41 -0.55 -18.99 -11.12
C GLY A 41 0.97 -19.06 -11.34
N CYS A 42 1.67 -17.93 -11.28
CA CYS A 42 3.12 -17.76 -11.42
C CYS A 42 3.78 -17.15 -10.16
N THR A 43 3.08 -17.09 -9.02
CA THR A 43 3.59 -16.46 -7.78
C THR A 43 3.76 -17.48 -6.66
N THR A 44 4.86 -17.36 -5.90
CA THR A 44 4.99 -17.98 -4.58
C THR A 44 4.01 -17.32 -3.60
N ASP A 45 3.62 -17.99 -2.49
CA ASP A 45 2.59 -17.59 -1.51
C ASP A 45 2.69 -16.15 -0.92
N VAL A 46 3.68 -15.35 -1.30
CA VAL A 46 4.01 -14.02 -0.75
C VAL A 46 4.04 -12.90 -1.81
N ASP A 47 3.99 -13.22 -3.10
CA ASP A 47 4.13 -12.23 -4.17
C ASP A 47 2.75 -11.70 -4.62
N PHE A 48 2.49 -10.41 -4.41
CA PHE A 48 1.32 -9.73 -4.98
C PHE A 48 1.74 -8.93 -6.22
N LEU A 49 1.28 -9.37 -7.40
CA LEU A 49 1.49 -8.64 -8.64
C LEU A 49 0.48 -7.49 -8.73
N LEU A 50 0.98 -6.28 -8.97
CA LEU A 50 0.16 -5.09 -9.17
C LEU A 50 -0.07 -4.77 -10.64
N TRP A 51 0.92 -5.05 -11.48
CA TRP A 51 0.82 -4.77 -12.90
C TRP A 51 1.61 -5.76 -13.75
N PRO A 52 1.07 -6.11 -14.93
CA PRO A 52 -0.22 -5.66 -15.46
C PRO A 52 -1.37 -6.52 -14.92
N ARG A 53 -2.40 -5.83 -14.41
CA ARG A 53 -3.65 -6.39 -13.90
C ARG A 53 -4.77 -5.43 -14.22
N ASN A 54 -5.91 -5.96 -14.64
CA ASN A 54 -7.13 -5.20 -14.93
C ASN A 54 -8.31 -5.64 -14.06
N ASP A 55 -8.05 -6.53 -13.10
CA ASP A 55 -9.02 -7.14 -12.19
C ASP A 55 -9.00 -6.49 -10.79
N ILE A 56 -8.10 -5.53 -10.55
CA ILE A 56 -8.06 -4.74 -9.30
C ILE A 56 -8.79 -3.42 -9.55
N GLU A 57 -9.85 -3.17 -8.79
CA GLU A 57 -10.53 -1.87 -8.77
C GLU A 57 -9.76 -0.84 -7.92
N LYS A 58 -9.33 -1.26 -6.73
CA LYS A 58 -8.66 -0.45 -5.71
C LYS A 58 -7.92 -1.31 -4.70
N ILE A 59 -7.00 -0.68 -3.98
CA ILE A 59 -6.33 -1.22 -2.81
C ILE A 59 -6.88 -0.49 -1.59
N GLU A 60 -7.32 -1.25 -0.59
CA GLU A 60 -7.86 -0.70 0.66
C GLU A 60 -7.02 -1.14 1.86
N GLY A 61 -6.68 -0.18 2.70
CA GLY A 61 -6.03 -0.40 3.99
C GLY A 61 -6.99 -0.11 5.14
N ARG A 62 -7.07 -1.03 6.10
CA ARG A 62 -7.82 -0.86 7.35
C ARG A 62 -6.89 -1.00 8.53
N LEU A 63 -6.94 -0.03 9.43
CA LEU A 63 -6.19 -0.03 10.68
C LEU A 63 -7.09 -0.40 11.84
N PHE A 64 -6.58 -1.25 12.72
CA PHE A 64 -7.23 -1.58 13.98
C PHE A 64 -6.25 -1.35 15.12
N SER A 65 -6.73 -0.75 16.21
CA SER A 65 -5.89 -0.49 17.38
C SER A 65 -6.67 -0.70 18.68
N ARG A 66 -5.94 -0.78 19.78
CA ARG A 66 -6.44 -0.86 21.15
C ARG A 66 -5.41 -0.28 22.11
N TRP A 67 -5.82 0.06 23.33
CA TRP A 67 -4.86 0.41 24.37
C TRP A 67 -4.04 -0.80 24.77
N LYS A 68 -2.74 -0.56 24.98
CA LYS A 68 -1.81 -1.60 25.44
C LYS A 68 -2.19 -2.00 26.87
N GLY A 69 -2.31 -3.30 27.09
CA GLY A 69 -2.62 -3.86 28.42
C GLY A 69 -4.10 -4.00 28.73
N GLU A 70 -4.98 -3.52 27.84
CA GLU A 70 -6.41 -3.79 27.95
C GLU A 70 -6.77 -5.10 27.26
N ASP A 71 -7.66 -5.88 27.88
CA ASP A 71 -8.17 -7.15 27.34
C ASP A 71 -9.35 -6.95 26.36
N MET A 72 -9.45 -5.75 25.78
CA MET A 72 -10.47 -5.45 24.79
C MET A 72 -10.04 -5.91 23.40
N SER A 73 -11.04 -6.20 22.56
CA SER A 73 -10.86 -6.42 21.13
C SER A 73 -10.29 -5.18 20.45
N PHE A 74 -9.48 -5.39 19.43
CA PHE A 74 -9.04 -4.33 18.53
C PHE A 74 -10.25 -3.68 17.85
N LYS A 75 -10.27 -2.35 17.87
CA LYS A 75 -11.31 -1.53 17.24
C LYS A 75 -10.80 -0.87 15.96
N PRO A 76 -11.66 -0.66 14.96
CA PRO A 76 -11.27 0.01 13.73
C PRO A 76 -10.92 1.46 14.01
N VAL A 77 -9.79 1.92 13.49
CA VAL A 77 -9.44 3.35 13.43
C VAL A 77 -10.31 4.00 12.36
N MET A 78 -10.87 5.18 12.64
CA MET A 78 -11.74 5.94 11.74
C MET A 78 -10.96 6.66 10.62
N GLU A 79 -10.08 5.95 9.92
CA GLU A 79 -9.36 6.46 8.75
C GLU A 79 -9.46 5.47 7.60
N ASP A 80 -9.75 6.00 6.40
CA ASP A 80 -9.91 5.21 5.18
C ASP A 80 -8.68 5.39 4.27
N PHE A 81 -7.91 4.32 4.11
CA PHE A 81 -6.83 4.27 3.13
C PHE A 81 -7.34 3.59 1.87
N VAL A 82 -7.58 4.36 0.81
CA VAL A 82 -8.09 3.83 -0.47
C VAL A 82 -7.25 4.36 -1.61
N TYR A 83 -6.77 3.46 -2.46
CA TYR A 83 -5.95 3.79 -3.63
C TYR A 83 -6.52 3.11 -4.88
N PHE A 84 -7.15 3.89 -5.74
CA PHE A 84 -7.81 3.41 -6.95
C PHE A 84 -6.82 3.10 -8.07
N HIS A 85 -7.14 2.09 -8.89
CA HIS A 85 -6.31 1.67 -10.01
C HIS A 85 -6.07 2.76 -11.05
N GLU A 86 -7.07 3.60 -11.32
CA GLU A 86 -6.95 4.73 -12.24
C GLU A 86 -5.81 5.71 -11.88
N ASP A 87 -5.47 5.79 -10.59
CA ASP A 87 -4.42 6.67 -10.10
C ASP A 87 -3.06 5.99 -10.06
N TYR A 88 -2.99 4.74 -9.58
CA TYR A 88 -1.70 4.04 -9.57
C TYR A 88 -1.25 3.60 -10.97
N ASP A 89 -2.15 3.24 -11.89
CA ASP A 89 -1.77 2.78 -13.23
C ASP A 89 -1.04 3.87 -14.01
N LYS A 90 -1.46 5.13 -13.84
CA LYS A 90 -0.76 6.30 -14.40
C LYS A 90 0.66 6.41 -13.87
N GLN A 91 0.88 6.09 -12.60
CA GLN A 91 2.21 6.11 -11.99
C GLN A 91 3.05 4.91 -12.45
N LEU A 92 2.47 3.71 -12.46
CA LEU A 92 3.13 2.48 -12.93
C LEU A 92 3.57 2.61 -14.39
N ALA A 93 2.72 3.16 -15.27
CA ALA A 93 3.04 3.41 -16.67
C ALA A 93 4.31 4.28 -16.85
N ARG A 94 4.50 5.29 -15.98
CA ARG A 94 5.73 6.13 -15.97
C ARG A 94 6.95 5.35 -15.50
N LEU A 95 6.77 4.36 -14.63
CA LEU A 95 7.84 3.50 -14.11
C LEU A 95 8.24 2.38 -15.08
N VAL A 96 7.40 2.02 -16.06
CA VAL A 96 7.69 0.96 -17.05
C VAL A 96 9.03 1.20 -17.76
N ASN A 97 9.36 2.45 -18.08
CA ASN A 97 10.59 2.80 -18.80
C ASN A 97 11.77 3.19 -17.89
N LYS A 98 11.57 3.28 -16.57
CA LYS A 98 12.65 3.57 -15.62
C LYS A 98 13.66 2.43 -15.57
N LYS A 99 14.95 2.76 -15.42
CA LYS A 99 16.02 1.76 -15.34
C LYS A 99 16.06 1.08 -13.97
N GLU A 100 15.63 1.79 -12.93
CA GLU A 100 15.54 1.31 -11.56
C GLU A 100 14.60 0.10 -11.47
N ARG A 101 15.06 -0.94 -10.78
CA ARG A 101 14.32 -2.21 -10.63
C ARG A 101 13.72 -2.42 -9.25
N SER A 102 14.15 -1.66 -8.26
CA SER A 102 13.72 -1.85 -6.87
C SER A 102 13.59 -0.51 -6.16
N ALA A 103 12.93 -0.51 -5.01
CA ALA A 103 12.66 0.70 -4.23
C ALA A 103 11.87 1.77 -5.01
N LEU A 104 11.06 1.34 -5.97
CA LEU A 104 10.12 2.22 -6.63
C LEU A 104 8.97 2.53 -5.67
N ILE A 105 8.50 3.77 -5.66
CA ILE A 105 7.45 4.22 -4.76
C ILE A 105 6.36 4.89 -5.58
N ILE A 106 5.12 4.51 -5.30
CA ILE A 106 3.92 5.19 -5.77
C ILE A 106 3.05 5.52 -4.56
N ASN A 107 2.18 6.52 -4.68
CA ASN A 107 1.33 6.93 -3.57
C ASN A 107 -0.03 7.41 -4.06
N ASP A 108 -1.03 7.26 -3.19
CA ASP A 108 -2.36 7.79 -3.46
C ASP A 108 -2.34 9.34 -3.52
N PRO A 109 -3.36 9.97 -4.13
CA PRO A 109 -3.43 11.43 -4.23
C PRO A 109 -3.38 12.17 -2.89
N LYS A 110 -3.89 11.57 -1.81
CA LYS A 110 -3.87 12.19 -0.46
C LYS A 110 -2.53 12.00 0.25
N GLN A 111 -1.62 11.21 -0.32
CA GLN A 111 -0.33 10.85 0.30
C GLN A 111 -0.52 10.20 1.68
N SER A 112 -1.59 9.42 1.86
CA SER A 112 -1.86 8.64 3.07
C SER A 112 -1.43 7.17 2.92
N MET A 113 -1.24 6.68 1.69
CA MET A 113 -0.83 5.32 1.37
C MET A 113 0.30 5.34 0.34
N PHE A 114 1.42 4.72 0.71
CA PHE A 114 2.60 4.55 -0.15
C PHE A 114 2.81 3.06 -0.43
N LEU A 115 2.92 2.71 -1.70
CA LEU A 115 3.24 1.36 -2.15
C LEU A 115 4.69 1.32 -2.63
N PHE A 116 5.45 0.39 -2.07
CA PHE A 116 6.82 0.12 -2.49
C PHE A 116 6.79 -1.06 -3.44
N LEU A 117 7.50 -0.93 -4.56
CA LEU A 117 7.42 -1.85 -5.67
C LEU A 117 8.80 -2.30 -6.13
N ASP A 118 8.84 -3.53 -6.58
CA ASP A 118 9.94 -4.09 -7.33
C ASP A 118 9.50 -4.38 -8.76
N LYS A 119 10.29 -3.90 -9.72
CA LYS A 119 10.11 -4.09 -11.15
C LYS A 119 10.93 -5.28 -11.60
N HIS A 120 10.24 -6.27 -12.16
CA HIS A 120 10.86 -7.45 -12.75
C HIS A 120 10.56 -7.50 -14.25
N HIS A 121 11.40 -8.24 -14.97
CA HIS A 121 11.12 -8.64 -16.34
C HIS A 121 10.92 -10.14 -16.35
N ILE A 122 9.71 -10.58 -16.71
CA ILE A 122 9.42 -11.99 -16.95
C ILE A 122 9.59 -12.22 -18.45
N GLN A 123 10.40 -13.21 -18.79
CA GLN A 123 10.60 -13.65 -20.16
C GLN A 123 9.84 -14.96 -20.34
N THR A 124 8.79 -14.95 -21.15
CA THR A 124 8.14 -16.17 -21.63
C THR A 124 8.80 -16.60 -22.95
N THR A 125 8.44 -17.79 -23.44
CA THR A 125 8.91 -18.31 -24.73
C THR A 125 8.59 -17.38 -25.90
N THR A 126 7.59 -16.51 -25.76
CA THR A 126 7.08 -15.65 -26.83
C THR A 126 7.17 -14.15 -26.54
N ASN A 127 7.34 -13.73 -25.27
CA ASN A 127 7.31 -12.30 -24.95
C ASN A 127 8.18 -11.91 -23.75
N LYS A 128 8.66 -10.66 -23.74
CA LYS A 128 9.26 -10.02 -22.57
C LYS A 128 8.26 -9.04 -21.98
N MET A 129 7.96 -9.22 -20.71
CA MET A 129 6.93 -8.47 -20.02
C MET A 129 7.50 -7.88 -18.75
N THR A 130 7.30 -6.57 -18.57
CA THR A 130 7.58 -5.92 -17.29
C THR A 130 6.47 -6.30 -16.32
N VAL A 131 6.81 -6.56 -15.06
CA VAL A 131 5.84 -6.72 -13.98
C VAL A 131 6.25 -5.90 -12.78
N PHE A 132 5.26 -5.38 -12.05
CA PHE A 132 5.48 -4.72 -10.77
C PHE A 132 4.93 -5.58 -9.66
N LYS A 133 5.81 -5.99 -8.76
CA LYS A 133 5.48 -6.70 -7.52
C LYS A 133 5.39 -5.69 -6.39
N LEU A 134 4.35 -5.77 -5.58
CA LEU A 134 4.30 -5.06 -4.32
C LEU A 134 5.36 -5.67 -3.39
N SER A 135 6.15 -4.82 -2.72
CA SER A 135 7.17 -5.24 -1.74
C SER A 135 6.86 -4.80 -0.31
N SER A 136 6.31 -3.60 -0.13
CA SER A 136 5.81 -3.12 1.17
C SER A 136 4.75 -2.04 1.01
N VAL A 137 3.95 -1.82 2.05
CA VAL A 137 2.98 -0.73 2.14
C VAL A 137 3.34 0.14 3.33
N CYS A 138 3.21 1.46 3.21
CA CYS A 138 3.31 2.37 4.33
C CYS A 138 2.08 3.28 4.39
N LEU A 139 1.45 3.34 5.55
CA LEU A 139 0.28 4.17 5.81
C LEU A 139 0.69 5.37 6.67
N TYR A 140 0.25 6.56 6.30
CA TYR A 140 0.51 7.81 7.00
C TYR A 140 -0.79 8.25 7.66
N LEU A 141 -0.78 8.26 8.99
CA LEU A 141 -1.94 8.57 9.81
C LEU A 141 -1.59 9.74 10.73
N PRO A 142 -2.38 10.83 10.78
CA PRO A 142 -2.21 11.84 11.82
C PRO A 142 -2.34 11.22 13.22
N GLN A 143 -1.43 11.54 14.13
CA GLN A 143 -1.34 10.93 15.45
C GLN A 143 -2.64 11.05 16.26
N ASN A 144 -3.35 12.17 16.12
CA ASN A 144 -4.64 12.41 16.76
C ASN A 144 -5.77 11.47 16.26
N GLN A 145 -5.62 10.86 15.08
CA GLN A 145 -6.57 9.90 14.53
C GLN A 145 -6.37 8.48 15.08
N LEU A 146 -5.18 8.17 15.61
CA LEU A 146 -4.86 6.81 16.10
C LEU A 146 -5.80 6.34 17.22
N THR A 147 -6.35 7.28 17.99
CA THR A 147 -7.27 7.02 19.11
C THR A 147 -8.74 7.21 18.76
N LEU A 148 -9.07 7.60 17.53
CA LEU A 148 -10.46 7.73 17.09
C LEU A 148 -10.95 6.38 16.57
N TRP A 149 -11.67 5.67 17.44
CA TRP A 149 -12.17 4.32 17.15
C TRP A 149 -13.63 4.32 16.74
N GLY A 150 -13.92 3.63 15.65
CA GLY A 150 -15.28 3.36 15.20
C GLY A 150 -15.92 2.18 15.93
N PRO A 151 -17.22 1.91 15.66
CA PRO A 151 -17.90 0.72 16.14
C PRO A 151 -17.38 -0.54 15.44
N GLY A 152 -17.59 -1.71 16.08
CA GLY A 152 -17.24 -3.01 15.52
C GLY A 152 -15.85 -3.52 15.90
N THR A 153 -15.52 -4.69 15.36
CA THR A 153 -14.30 -5.45 15.61
C THR A 153 -13.67 -5.94 14.30
N ILE A 154 -12.47 -6.51 14.39
CA ILE A 154 -11.83 -7.20 13.25
C ILE A 154 -12.75 -8.28 12.66
N ASN A 155 -13.46 -9.04 13.49
CA ASN A 155 -14.32 -10.13 13.02
C ASN A 155 -15.53 -9.62 12.23
N ASP A 156 -16.10 -8.49 12.66
CA ASP A 156 -17.21 -7.84 11.94
C ASP A 156 -16.75 -7.33 10.57
N PHE A 157 -15.50 -6.86 10.47
CA PHE A 157 -14.91 -6.47 9.20
C PHE A 157 -14.61 -7.67 8.30
N LEU A 158 -13.99 -8.72 8.83
CA LEU A 158 -13.64 -9.90 8.04
C LEU A 158 -14.87 -10.65 7.51
N SER A 159 -15.97 -10.69 8.27
CA SER A 159 -17.21 -11.37 7.84
C SER A 159 -17.83 -10.73 6.59
N THR A 160 -17.63 -9.43 6.37
CA THR A 160 -18.12 -8.73 5.16
C THR A 160 -17.27 -8.97 3.92
N HIS A 161 -16.03 -9.46 4.08
CA HIS A 161 -15.07 -9.65 2.99
C HIS A 161 -14.75 -11.13 2.69
N LEU A 162 -15.15 -12.06 3.57
CA LEU A 162 -14.89 -13.50 3.45
C LEU A 162 -16.15 -14.34 3.14
N MET A 163 -17.31 -13.71 2.90
CA MET A 163 -18.50 -14.35 2.31
C MET A 163 -18.52 -14.17 0.80
#